data_AF-A0A7J4SSG6-F1
#
_entry.id   AF-A0A7J4SSG6-F1
#
_cell.length_a   1.000
_cell.length_b   1.000
_cell.length_c   1.000
_cell.angle_alpha   90.00
_cell.angle_beta   90.00
_cell.angle_gamma   90.00
#
_symmetry.space_group_name_H-M   'P 1'
#
loop_
_entity.id
_entity.type
_entity.pdbx_description
1 polymer ?
#
loop_
_entity_poly.entity_id
_entity_poly.type
_entity_poly.pdbx_seq_one_letter_code
_entity_poly.pdbx_strand_id
1 'polypeptide(L)' 'MPALENRERRILALLRESGGAALGVQELLSQTGWSDQAHVVGAAMGLVEKEYASMVEDASSRARLGPEGIMALQVGLL' A
#
# COMPACT_ATOMS: atom_id res chain seq x y z
N MET A 1 -7.36 -14.43 -23.13
CA MET A 1 -6.97 -13.69 -21.92
C MET A 1 -7.32 -14.54 -20.71
N PRO A 2 -6.43 -14.71 -19.72
CA PRO A 2 -6.77 -15.45 -18.51
C PRO A 2 -7.96 -14.79 -17.81
N ALA A 3 -8.88 -15.59 -17.29
CA ALA A 3 -10.06 -15.08 -16.60
C ALA A 3 -9.64 -14.39 -15.29
N LEU A 4 -10.18 -13.20 -15.04
CA LEU A 4 -9.96 -12.48 -13.80
C LEU A 4 -10.98 -12.89 -12.74
N GLU A 5 -10.48 -13.24 -11.55
CA GLU A 5 -11.32 -13.47 -10.38
C GLU A 5 -12.04 -12.20 -9.95
N ASN A 6 -13.09 -12.33 -9.13
CA ASN A 6 -13.87 -11.18 -8.66
C ASN A 6 -12.99 -10.15 -7.91
N ARG A 7 -12.03 -10.64 -7.12
CA ARG A 7 -11.14 -9.78 -6.32
C ARG A 7 -10.13 -9.04 -7.20
N GLU A 8 -9.53 -9.74 -8.16
CA GLU A 8 -8.63 -9.15 -9.17
C GLU A 8 -9.35 -8.08 -9.98
N ARG A 9 -10.58 -8.35 -10.48
CA ARG A 9 -11.38 -7.35 -11.19
C ARG A 9 -11.63 -6.10 -10.36
N ARG A 10 -11.88 -6.28 -9.06
CA ARG A 10 -12.14 -5.15 -8.15
C ARG A 10 -10.88 -4.31 -7.94
N ILE A 11 -9.72 -4.92 -7.68
CA ILE A 11 -8.44 -4.19 -7.56
C ILE A 11 -8.10 -3.47 -8.87
N LEU A 12 -8.24 -4.16 -10.01
CA LEU A 12 -7.93 -3.58 -11.32
C LEU A 12 -8.84 -2.39 -11.66
N ALA A 13 -10.10 -2.41 -11.24
CA ALA A 13 -11.00 -1.27 -11.37
C ALA A 13 -10.51 -0.06 -10.55
N LEU A 14 -10.08 -0.27 -9.30
CA LEU A 14 -9.54 0.80 -8.46
C LEU A 14 -8.25 1.39 -9.01
N LEU A 15 -7.34 0.56 -9.53
CA LEU A 15 -6.11 1.03 -10.20
C LEU A 15 -6.41 1.84 -11.46
N ARG A 16 -7.48 1.50 -12.19
CA ARG A 16 -7.94 2.30 -13.33
C ARG A 16 -8.54 3.63 -12.88
N GLU A 17 -9.34 3.62 -11.81
CA GLU A 17 -9.96 4.81 -11.22
C GLU A 17 -8.92 5.77 -10.62
N SER A 18 -7.80 5.26 -10.12
CA SER A 18 -6.66 6.05 -9.66
C SER A 18 -5.83 6.68 -10.80
N GLY A 19 -6.24 6.47 -12.07
CA GLY A 19 -5.50 6.96 -13.24
C GLY A 19 -4.16 6.24 -13.44
N GLY A 20 -4.01 5.02 -12.93
CA GLY A 20 -2.76 4.26 -12.96
C GLY A 20 -1.78 4.60 -11.85
N ALA A 21 -2.17 5.43 -10.87
CA ALA A 21 -1.37 5.66 -9.68
C ALA A 21 -1.26 4.37 -8.86
N ALA A 22 -0.06 4.11 -8.33
CA ALA A 22 0.18 2.98 -7.43
C ALA A 22 -0.64 3.16 -6.15
N LEU A 23 -1.40 2.12 -5.79
CA LEU A 23 -2.20 2.07 -4.57
C LEU A 23 -1.52 1.15 -3.56
N GLY A 24 -1.31 1.66 -2.34
CA GLY A 24 -0.78 0.86 -1.25
C GLY A 24 -1.80 -0.16 -0.75
N VAL A 25 -1.32 -1.23 -0.11
CA VAL A 25 -2.17 -2.30 0.44
C VAL A 25 -3.22 -1.75 1.41
N GLN A 26 -2.86 -0.81 2.27
CA GLN A 26 -3.79 -0.18 3.22
C GLN A 26 -4.86 0.66 2.53
N GLU A 27 -4.49 1.35 1.46
CA GLU A 27 -5.44 2.13 0.67
C GLU A 27 -6.44 1.20 -0.04
N LEU A 28 -5.95 0.10 -0.64
CA LEU A 28 -6.80 -0.94 -1.23
C LEU A 28 -7.73 -1.58 -0.19
N LEU A 29 -7.28 -1.87 1.02
CA LEU A 29 -8.14 -2.36 2.11
C LEU A 29 -9.26 -1.36 2.43
N SER A 30 -8.91 -0.06 2.53
CA SER A 30 -9.88 1.00 2.84
C SER A 30 -10.95 1.16 1.74
N GLN A 31 -10.56 1.08 0.47
CA GLN A 31 -11.48 1.26 -0.67
C GLN A 31 -12.31 -0.01 -0.96
N THR A 32 -11.75 -1.19 -0.71
CA THR A 32 -12.47 -2.47 -0.91
C THR A 32 -13.39 -2.82 0.26
N GLY A 33 -13.11 -2.31 1.46
CA GLY A 33 -13.77 -2.71 2.70
C GLY A 33 -13.38 -4.11 3.17
N TRP A 34 -12.31 -4.69 2.63
CA TRP A 34 -11.82 -5.99 3.07
C TRP A 34 -11.06 -5.86 4.39
N SER A 35 -11.23 -6.84 5.27
CA SER A 35 -10.58 -6.88 6.58
C SER A 35 -9.27 -7.67 6.60
N ASP A 36 -9.04 -8.50 5.57
CA ASP A 36 -7.89 -9.39 5.49
C ASP A 36 -6.94 -8.95 4.37
N GLN A 37 -5.72 -8.61 4.76
CA GLN A 37 -4.65 -8.23 3.86
C GLN A 37 -4.30 -9.34 2.86
N ALA A 38 -4.44 -10.61 3.23
CA ALA A 38 -4.16 -11.72 2.32
C ALA A 38 -5.06 -11.70 1.08
N HIS A 39 -6.30 -11.20 1.18
CA HIS A 39 -7.18 -11.03 0.02
C HIS A 39 -6.69 -9.95 -0.95
N VAL A 40 -6.19 -8.83 -0.42
CA VAL A 40 -5.64 -7.74 -1.24
C VAL A 40 -4.34 -8.18 -1.90
N VAL A 41 -3.41 -8.70 -1.11
CA VAL A 41 -2.10 -9.12 -1.60
C VAL A 41 -2.24 -10.26 -2.61
N GLY A 42 -3.05 -11.28 -2.32
CA GLY A 42 -3.27 -12.40 -3.24
C GLY A 42 -3.89 -11.96 -4.57
N ALA A 43 -4.89 -11.07 -4.54
CA ALA A 43 -5.49 -10.54 -5.76
C ALA A 43 -4.54 -9.61 -6.55
N ALA A 44 -3.73 -8.81 -5.85
CA ALA A 44 -2.69 -7.99 -6.50
C ALA A 44 -1.62 -8.88 -7.15
N MET A 45 -1.17 -9.93 -6.47
CA MET A 45 -0.21 -10.90 -7.02
C MET A 45 -0.78 -11.63 -8.25
N GLY A 46 -2.04 -12.06 -8.22
CA GLY A 46 -2.68 -12.67 -9.39
C GLY A 46 -2.75 -11.73 -10.59
N LEU A 47 -2.95 -10.43 -10.38
CA LEU A 47 -2.85 -9.42 -11.44
C LEU A 47 -1.42 -9.26 -11.97
N VAL A 48 -0.40 -9.35 -11.11
CA VAL A 48 1.01 -9.29 -11.50
C VAL A 48 1.40 -10.51 -12.33
N GLU A 49 1.02 -11.72 -11.90
CA GLU A 49 1.27 -12.98 -12.65
C GLU A 49 0.63 -12.98 -14.04
N LYS A 50 -0.48 -12.25 -14.19
CA LYS A 50 -1.22 -12.08 -15.45
C LYS A 50 -0.79 -10.83 -16.25
N GLU A 51 0.28 -10.15 -15.82
CA GLU A 51 0.85 -8.94 -16.45
C GLU A 51 -0.11 -7.74 -16.53
N TYR A 52 -1.17 -7.70 -15.70
CA TYR A 52 -2.09 -6.55 -15.62
C TYR A 52 -1.62 -5.46 -14.65
N ALA A 53 -0.71 -5.79 -13.74
CA ALA A 53 -0.16 -4.86 -12.75
C ALA A 53 1.31 -5.18 -12.48
N SER A 54 2.01 -4.23 -11.86
CA SER A 54 3.30 -4.46 -11.22
C SER A 54 3.17 -4.14 -9.73
N MET A 55 4.05 -4.72 -8.91
CA MET A 55 4.11 -4.45 -7.48
C MET A 55 5.52 -4.01 -7.13
N VAL A 56 5.61 -2.94 -6.35
CA VAL A 56 6.87 -2.41 -5.79
C VAL A 56 6.72 -2.42 -4.28
N GLU A 57 7.77 -2.85 -3.58
CA GLU A 57 7.79 -2.89 -2.11
C GLU A 57 8.67 -1.75 -1.59
N ASP A 58 8.06 -0.80 -0.88
CA ASP A 58 8.76 0.31 -0.24
C ASP A 58 8.98 0.01 1.25
N ALA A 59 10.22 -0.30 1.63
CA ALA A 59 10.61 -0.39 3.03
C ALA A 59 10.87 1.01 3.61
N SER A 60 10.22 1.38 4.73
CA SER A 60 10.48 2.66 5.42
C SER A 60 10.98 2.46 6.85
N SER A 61 11.95 3.29 7.24
CA SER A 61 12.46 3.40 8.61
C SER A 61 12.25 4.83 9.12
N ARG A 62 11.76 4.96 10.35
CA ARG A 62 11.47 6.26 10.96
C ARG A 62 12.24 6.43 12.25
N ALA A 63 12.84 7.60 12.44
CA ALA A 63 13.50 8.00 13.68
C ALA A 63 12.74 9.17 14.32
N ARG A 64 12.84 9.27 15.66
CA ARG A 64 12.25 10.37 16.44
C ARG A 64 13.24 10.88 17.48
N LEU A 65 13.02 12.09 17.98
CA LEU A 65 13.81 12.64 19.08
C LEU A 65 13.69 11.77 20.33
N GLY A 66 14.84 11.48 20.94
CA GLY A 66 14.93 10.90 22.27
C GLY A 66 14.77 11.96 23.37
N PRO A 67 14.75 11.56 24.65
CA PRO A 67 14.59 12.47 25.79
C PRO A 67 15.59 13.64 25.78
N GLU A 68 16.85 13.37 25.44
CA GLU A 68 17.92 14.35 25.33
C GLU A 68 17.67 15.31 24.15
N GLY A 69 17.16 14.80 23.02
CA GLY A 69 16.80 15.62 21.87
C GLY A 69 15.60 16.53 22.15
N ILE A 70 14.64 16.05 22.95
CA ILE A 70 13.50 16.87 23.40
C ILE A 70 13.97 17.93 24.39
N MET A 71 14.81 17.57 25.36
CA MET A 71 15.37 18.51 26.33
C MET A 71 16.21 19.58 25.64
N ALA A 72 17.10 19.19 24.73
CA ALA A 72 17.92 20.12 23.96
C ALA A 72 17.05 21.10 23.15
N LEU A 73 15.95 20.62 22.54
CA LEU A 73 14.97 21.49 21.87
C LEU A 73 14.31 22.49 22.84
N GLN A 74 13.95 22.04 24.05
CA GLN A 74 13.29 22.90 25.05
C GLN A 74 14.22 23.98 25.63
N VAL A 75 15.50 23.65 25.81
CA VAL A 75 16.49 24.59 26.37
C VAL A 75 17.22 25.41 25.30
N GLY A 76 16.79 25.34 24.04
CA GLY A 76 17.35 26.12 22.92
C GLY A 76 18.76 25.68 22.50
N LEU A 77 19.12 24.43 22.78
CA LEU A 77 20.39 23.81 22.37
C LEU A 77 20.30 23.05 21.04
N LEU A 78 19.09 22.95 20.46
CA LEU A 78 18.79 22.54 19.09
C LEU A 78 17.98 23.65 18.42
#